data_AF-A0A3M5UFD1-F1
#
_entry.id   AF-A0A3M5UFD1-F1
#
_cell.length_a   1.000
_cell.length_b   1.000
_cell.length_c   1.000
_cell.angle_alpha   90.00
_cell.angle_beta   90.00
_cell.angle_gamma   90.00
#
_symmetry.space_group_name_H-M   'P 1'
#
loop_
_entity.id
_entity.type
_entity.pdbx_description
1 polymer ?
#
loop_
_entity_poly.entity_id
_entity_poly.type
_entity_poly.pdbx_seq_one_letter_code
_entity_poly.pdbx_strand_id
1 'polypeptide(L)' 'HEEDMWKWTVSPENAPDKAQYLELTYRNGDIVALDGVEMTPATVLATLNRIGGQHGIGRLDIVENRYVGM' A
#
# COMPACT_ATOMS: atom_id res chain seq x y z
N HIS A 1 -1.50 -21.40 1.22
CA HIS A 1 -1.94 -20.02 1.48
C HIS A 1 -3.31 -19.83 0.85
N GLU A 2 -4.28 -19.29 1.59
CA GLU A 2 -5.59 -18.94 1.03
C GLU A 2 -5.45 -17.64 0.24
N GLU A 3 -5.03 -17.76 -1.02
CA GLU A 3 -4.81 -16.59 -1.88
C GLU A 3 -6.12 -15.83 -2.15
N ASP A 4 -7.25 -16.53 -2.12
CA ASP A 4 -8.58 -15.96 -2.34
C ASP A 4 -8.99 -14.90 -1.31
N MET A 5 -8.37 -14.88 -0.11
CA MET A 5 -8.61 -13.85 0.91
C MET A 5 -8.08 -12.47 0.49
N TRP A 6 -7.03 -12.42 -0.33
CA TRP A 6 -6.32 -11.20 -0.66
C TRP A 6 -6.87 -10.59 -1.95
N LYS A 7 -7.61 -9.48 -1.82
CA LYS A 7 -8.23 -8.81 -2.98
C LYS A 7 -7.45 -7.59 -3.50
N TRP A 8 -6.56 -7.05 -2.68
CA TRP A 8 -5.88 -5.77 -2.95
C TRP A 8 -4.42 -5.95 -3.38
N THR A 9 -3.79 -7.04 -3.00
CA THR A 9 -2.35 -7.25 -3.18
C THR A 9 -2.09 -8.62 -3.78
N VAL A 10 -1.04 -8.74 -4.60
CA VAL A 10 -0.49 -10.04 -5.00
C VAL A 10 0.30 -10.64 -3.84
N SER A 11 0.55 -11.96 -3.88
CA SER A 11 1.43 -12.58 -2.90
C SER A 11 2.88 -12.14 -3.12
N PRO A 12 3.72 -12.06 -2.08
CA PRO A 12 5.14 -11.72 -2.25
C PRO A 12 5.87 -12.63 -3.26
N GLU A 13 5.46 -13.89 -3.37
CA GLU A 13 6.01 -14.86 -4.33
C GLU A 13 5.63 -14.55 -5.79
N ASN A 14 4.54 -13.80 -5.99
CA ASN A 14 4.07 -13.35 -7.31
C ASN A 14 4.40 -11.88 -7.59
N ALA A 15 5.09 -11.19 -6.67
CA ALA A 15 5.53 -9.82 -6.87
C ALA A 15 6.68 -9.74 -7.91
N PRO A 16 6.87 -8.60 -8.59
CA PRO A 16 7.98 -8.44 -9.51
C PRO A 16 9.36 -8.62 -8.86
N ASP A 17 10.28 -9.31 -9.54
CA ASP A 17 11.68 -9.47 -9.08
C ASP A 17 12.47 -8.15 -9.07
N LYS A 18 11.97 -7.11 -9.72
CA LYS A 18 12.62 -5.80 -9.83
C LYS A 18 11.98 -4.79 -8.91
N ALA A 19 12.80 -4.18 -8.07
CA ALA A 19 12.38 -3.07 -7.22
C ALA A 19 11.88 -1.88 -8.06
N GLN A 20 10.84 -1.22 -7.55
CA GLN A 20 10.39 0.08 -8.01
C GLN A 20 10.68 1.12 -6.92
N TYR A 21 11.36 2.19 -7.30
CA TYR A 21 11.61 3.32 -6.40
C TYR A 21 10.53 4.38 -6.62
N LEU A 22 10.10 5.01 -5.53
CA LEU A 22 9.13 6.10 -5.52
C LEU A 22 9.67 7.22 -4.64
N GLU A 23 9.57 8.45 -5.13
CA GLU A 23 9.81 9.65 -4.33
C GLU A 23 8.48 10.20 -3.80
N LEU A 24 8.40 10.38 -2.47
CA LEU A 24 7.23 10.96 -1.82
C LEU A 24 7.55 12.40 -1.42
N THR A 25 6.80 13.37 -1.93
CA THR A 25 6.91 14.76 -1.49
C THR A 25 5.91 15.02 -0.37
N TYR A 26 6.41 15.49 0.77
CA TYR A 26 5.60 15.88 1.92
C TYR A 26 5.45 17.39 2.02
N ARG A 27 4.27 17.84 2.45
CA ARG A 27 3.99 19.23 2.83
C ARG A 27 3.11 19.22 4.07
N ASN A 28 3.58 19.83 5.15
CA ASN A 28 2.87 19.90 6.43
C ASN A 28 2.42 18.54 6.99
N GLY A 29 3.15 17.46 6.70
CA GLY A 29 2.84 16.10 7.15
C GLY A 29 2.05 15.25 6.14
N ASP A 30 1.46 15.86 5.11
CA ASP A 30 0.70 15.15 4.08
C ASP A 30 1.56 14.87 2.84
N ILE A 31 1.34 13.73 2.21
CA ILE A 31 1.93 13.43 0.89
C ILE A 31 1.13 14.21 -0.16
N VAL A 32 1.83 15.05 -0.92
CA VAL A 32 1.22 15.91 -1.95
C VAL A 32 1.64 15.56 -3.38
N ALA A 33 2.71 14.79 -3.55
CA ALA A 33 3.21 14.37 -4.85
C ALA A 33 3.92 13.01 -4.79
N LEU A 34 3.90 12.32 -5.93
CA LEU A 34 4.65 11.09 -6.20
C LEU A 34 5.57 11.34 -7.40
N ASP A 35 6.86 11.04 -7.28
CA ASP A 35 7.87 11.25 -8.34
C ASP A 35 7.83 12.68 -8.93
N GLY A 36 7.63 13.67 -8.07
CA GLY A 36 7.52 15.09 -8.44
C GLY A 36 6.20 15.51 -9.08
N VAL A 37 5.22 14.61 -9.24
CA VAL A 37 3.90 14.90 -9.81
C VAL A 37 2.89 15.16 -8.70
N GLU A 38 2.43 16.42 -8.58
CA GLU A 38 1.38 16.79 -7.61
C GLU A 38 0.06 16.08 -7.89
N MET A 39 -0.60 15.64 -6.83
CA MET A 39 -1.82 14.85 -6.88
C MET A 39 -2.75 15.21 -5.71
N THR A 40 -4.06 14.97 -5.87
CA THR A 40 -4.98 15.04 -4.73
C THR A 40 -4.70 13.91 -3.74
N PRO A 41 -5.02 14.07 -2.43
CA PRO A 41 -4.80 13.01 -1.44
C PRO A 41 -5.44 11.66 -1.81
N ALA A 42 -6.65 11.69 -2.38
CA ALA A 42 -7.34 10.48 -2.84
C ALA A 42 -6.58 9.80 -4.00
N THR A 43 -6.05 10.60 -4.93
CA THR A 43 -5.25 10.09 -6.06
C THR A 43 -3.91 9.52 -5.59
N VAL A 44 -3.25 10.16 -4.62
CA VAL A 44 -2.03 9.64 -3.98
C VAL A 44 -2.30 8.27 -3.38
N LEU A 45 -3.31 8.17 -2.52
CA LEU A 45 -3.64 6.91 -1.83
C LEU A 45 -4.01 5.79 -2.82
N ALA A 46 -4.85 6.08 -3.80
CA ALA A 46 -5.21 5.10 -4.83
C ALA A 46 -4.00 4.63 -5.65
N THR A 47 -3.08 5.54 -5.97
CA THR A 47 -1.86 5.23 -6.72
C THR A 47 -0.92 4.36 -5.89
N LEU A 48 -0.70 4.71 -4.61
CA LEU A 48 0.12 3.92 -3.69
C LEU A 48 -0.48 2.54 -3.42
N ASN A 49 -1.81 2.43 -3.28
CA ASN A 49 -2.49 1.13 -3.13
C ASN A 49 -2.27 0.24 -4.37
N ARG A 50 -2.38 0.81 -5.57
CA ARG A 50 -2.15 0.06 -6.81
C ARG A 50 -0.70 -0.44 -6.89
N ILE A 51 0.28 0.43 -6.63
CA ILE A 51 1.69 0.07 -6.72
C ILE A 51 2.06 -0.91 -5.61
N GLY A 52 1.74 -0.60 -4.35
CA GLY A 52 1.99 -1.48 -3.21
C GLY A 52 1.34 -2.85 -3.39
N GLY A 53 0.11 -2.89 -3.89
CA GLY A 53 -0.60 -4.13 -4.20
C GLY A 53 0.08 -4.98 -5.26
N GLN A 54 0.64 -4.38 -6.31
CA GLN A 54 1.44 -5.08 -7.33
C GLN A 54 2.74 -5.65 -6.78
N HIS A 55 3.29 -5.06 -5.72
CA HIS A 55 4.54 -5.49 -5.06
C HIS A 55 4.31 -6.29 -3.77
N GLY A 56 3.08 -6.73 -3.51
CA GLY A 56 2.73 -7.54 -2.34
C GLY A 56 2.84 -6.82 -0.98
N ILE A 57 2.90 -5.49 -0.99
CA ILE A 57 3.08 -4.67 0.21
C ILE A 57 1.74 -4.51 0.95
N GLY A 58 1.78 -4.63 2.27
CA GLY A 58 0.64 -4.29 3.15
C GLY A 58 -0.30 -5.44 3.48
N ARG A 59 0.07 -6.70 3.20
CA ARG A 59 -0.61 -7.86 3.79
C ARG A 59 -0.33 -7.89 5.29
N LEU A 60 -1.38 -7.91 6.10
CA LEU A 60 -1.31 -7.91 7.55
C LEU A 60 -2.22 -9.01 8.09
N ASP A 61 -1.67 -9.90 8.89
CA ASP A 61 -2.40 -10.92 9.66
C ASP A 61 -2.08 -10.69 11.14
N ILE A 62 -3.10 -10.36 11.93
CA ILE A 62 -2.94 -9.94 13.31
C ILE A 62 -4.05 -10.48 14.21
N VAL A 63 -3.67 -10.71 15.47
CA VAL A 63 -4.60 -10.83 16.58
C VAL A 63 -4.56 -9.51 17.35
N GLU A 64 -5.69 -8.83 17.44
CA GLU A 64 -5.85 -7.59 18.21
C GLU A 64 -7.02 -7.73 19.19
N ASN A 65 -6.94 -6.98 20.29
CA ASN A 65 -8.06 -6.86 21.22
C ASN A 65 -9.04 -5.81 20.70
N ARG A 66 -10.33 -6.12 20.62
CA ARG A 66 -11.32 -5.07 20.29
C ARG A 66 -11.65 -4.25 21.52
N TYR A 67 -12.06 -3.01 21.27
CA TYR A 67 -12.47 -2.06 22.32
C TYR A 67 -13.51 -2.63 23.29
N VAL A 68 -14.37 -3.55 22.82
CA VAL A 68 -15.46 -4.17 23.60
C VAL A 68 -15.03 -5.37 24.46
N GLY A 69 -13.72 -5.66 24.56
CA GLY A 69 -13.17 -6.67 25.48
C GLY A 69 -13.00 -8.08 24.90
N MET A 70 -13.10 -8.23 23.57
CA MET A 70 -12.72 -9.42 22.81
C MET A 70 -11.99 -8.97 21.55
#